data_AF-A0A9E5FFP9-F1
#
_entry.id   AF-A0A9E5FFP9-F1
#
_cell.length_a   1.000
_cell.length_b   1.000
_cell.length_c   1.000
_cell.angle_alpha   90.00
_cell.angle_beta   90.00
_cell.angle_gamma   90.00
#
_symmetry.space_group_name_H-M   'P 1'
#
loop_
_entity.id
_entity.type
_entity.pdbx_description
1 polymer ?
#
loop_
_entity_poly.entity_id
_entity_poly.type
_entity_poly.pdbx_seq_one_letter_code
_entity_poly.pdbx_strand_id
1 'polypeptide(L)' 'AIVPMAKGDGYEPMCREIAKFFKTRIAPVPPEETIELFAFMEAADESKRQGGKAVSLQEVMTKAKTLAASKKMD' A
#
# COMPACT_ATOMS: atom_id res chain seq x y z
N ALA A 1 -20.16 -18.70 -15.05
CA ALA A 1 -19.30 -19.87 -15.34
C ALA A 1 -18.00 -19.72 -14.54
N ILE A 2 -17.43 -20.80 -14.02
CA ILE A 2 -16.13 -20.77 -13.33
C ILE A 2 -15.04 -20.97 -14.39
N VAL A 3 -14.08 -20.04 -14.46
CA VAL A 3 -12.96 -20.09 -15.41
C VAL A 3 -11.86 -20.97 -14.81
N PRO A 4 -11.33 -21.98 -15.53
CA PRO A 4 -10.20 -22.76 -15.06
C PRO A 4 -8.92 -21.92 -15.05
N MET A 5 -8.09 -22.10 -14.03
CA MET A 5 -6.78 -21.43 -13.95
C MET A 5 -5.89 -21.85 -15.11
N ALA A 6 -5.38 -20.87 -15.85
CA ALA A 6 -4.35 -21.02 -16.86
C ALA A 6 -2.96 -21.15 -16.21
N LYS A 7 -1.99 -21.65 -16.99
CA LYS A 7 -0.59 -21.71 -16.60
C LYS A 7 -0.06 -20.27 -16.45
N GLY A 8 0.08 -19.81 -15.21
CA GLY A 8 0.45 -18.43 -14.87
C GLY A 8 -0.46 -17.79 -13.82
N ASP A 9 -1.62 -18.39 -13.55
CA ASP A 9 -2.64 -17.85 -12.63
C ASP A 9 -2.35 -18.10 -11.14
N GLY A 10 -1.19 -18.69 -10.82
CA GLY A 10 -0.73 -18.92 -9.46
C GLY A 10 0.15 -17.79 -8.92
N TYR A 11 0.57 -17.90 -7.67
CA TYR A 11 1.46 -16.91 -7.03
C TYR A 11 2.92 -16.94 -7.53
N GLU A 12 3.27 -17.85 -8.44
CA GLU A 12 4.65 -18.01 -8.91
C GLU A 12 5.29 -16.69 -9.41
N PRO A 13 4.62 -15.86 -10.24
CA PRO A 13 5.20 -14.59 -10.70
C PRO A 13 5.46 -13.62 -9.54
N MET A 14 4.54 -13.55 -8.58
CA MET A 14 4.68 -12.71 -7.38
C MET A 14 5.86 -13.18 -6.51
N CYS A 15 5.97 -14.48 -6.25
CA CYS A 15 7.06 -15.07 -5.49
C CYS A 15 8.43 -14.81 -6.14
N ARG A 16 8.48 -14.80 -7.49
CA ARG A 16 9.70 -14.48 -8.25
C ARG A 16 10.15 -13.04 -8.02
N GLU A 17 9.24 -12.07 -8.06
CA GLU A 17 9.57 -10.66 -7.79
C GLU A 17 9.98 -10.43 -6.33
N ILE A 18 9.33 -11.12 -5.37
CA ILE A 18 9.73 -11.10 -3.96
C ILE A 18 11.17 -11.59 -3.81
N ALA A 19 11.50 -12.75 -4.39
CA ALA A 19 12.86 -13.29 -4.33
C ALA A 19 13.90 -12.36 -4.99
N LYS A 20 13.54 -11.70 -6.09
CA LYS A 20 14.39 -10.70 -6.77
C LYS A 20 14.64 -9.50 -5.87
N PHE A 21 13.62 -8.93 -5.24
CA PHE A 21 13.75 -7.81 -4.30
C PHE A 21 14.74 -8.14 -3.17
N PHE A 22 14.64 -9.31 -2.54
CA PHE A 22 15.57 -9.67 -1.46
C PHE A 22 17.02 -9.80 -1.92
N LYS A 23 17.25 -10.22 -3.17
CA LYS A 23 18.58 -10.33 -3.77
C LYS A 23 19.16 -8.97 -4.19
N THR A 24 18.36 -8.13 -4.85
CA THR A 24 18.83 -6.89 -5.49
C THR A 24 18.63 -5.65 -4.63
N ARG A 25 17.73 -5.72 -3.64
CA ARG A 25 17.20 -4.57 -2.87
C ARG A 25 16.48 -3.53 -3.72
N ILE A 26 16.14 -3.88 -4.96
CA ILE A 26 15.38 -3.02 -5.87
C ILE A 26 13.93 -3.49 -5.80
N ALA A 27 13.04 -2.62 -5.31
CA ALA A 27 11.61 -2.89 -5.28
C ALA A 27 11.04 -2.99 -6.70
N PRO A 28 10.10 -3.91 -6.96
CA PRO A 28 9.49 -4.07 -8.29
C PRO A 28 8.55 -2.90 -8.64
N VAL A 29 8.13 -2.12 -7.64
CA VAL A 29 7.35 -0.89 -7.76
C VAL A 29 7.96 0.21 -6.88
N PRO A 30 7.84 1.50 -7.24
CA PRO A 30 8.28 2.60 -6.39
C PRO A 30 7.55 2.60 -5.03
N PRO A 31 8.23 2.88 -3.92
CA PRO A 31 7.59 3.00 -2.61
C PRO A 31 6.47 4.04 -2.57
N GLU A 32 6.59 5.12 -3.34
CA GLU A 32 5.63 6.21 -3.40
C GLU A 32 4.25 5.74 -3.86
N GLU A 33 4.21 4.86 -4.87
CA GLU A 33 2.96 4.28 -5.39
C GLU A 33 2.28 3.40 -4.32
N THR A 34 3.08 2.62 -3.58
CA THR A 34 2.56 1.83 -2.46
C THR A 34 2.00 2.75 -1.37
N ILE A 35 2.71 3.82 -1.03
CA ILE A 35 2.28 4.79 -0.01
C ILE A 35 0.97 5.49 -0.41
N GLU A 36 0.83 5.88 -1.68
CA GLU A 36 -0.40 6.51 -2.19
C GLU A 36 -1.61 5.58 -2.12
N LEU A 37 -1.44 4.30 -2.45
CA LEU A 37 -2.48 3.29 -2.30
C LEU A 37 -2.96 3.17 -0.84
N PHE A 38 -2.02 3.10 0.10
CA PHE A 38 -2.35 3.04 1.53
C PHE A 38 -2.96 4.36 2.05
N ALA A 39 -2.53 5.51 1.52
CA ALA A 39 -3.13 6.80 1.86
C ALA A 39 -4.61 6.85 1.47
N PHE A 40 -4.96 6.30 0.31
CA PHE A 40 -6.36 6.17 -0.12
C PHE A 40 -7.16 5.23 0.77
N MET A 41 -6.61 4.05 1.09
CA MET A 41 -7.26 3.09 2.00
C MET A 41 -7.50 3.71 3.39
N GLU A 42 -6.51 4.43 3.93
CA GLU A 42 -6.63 5.13 5.22
C GLU A 42 -7.64 6.28 5.15
N ALA A 43 -7.68 7.05 4.06
CA ALA A 43 -8.68 8.10 3.87
C ALA A 43 -10.11 7.53 3.77
N ALA A 44 -10.28 6.36 3.15
CA ALA A 44 -11.56 5.66 3.13
C ALA A 44 -11.99 5.20 4.53
N ASP A 45 -11.06 4.68 5.33
CA ASP A 45 -11.36 4.29 6.71
C ASP A 45 -11.60 5.50 7.62
N GLU A 46 -10.90 6.61 7.40
CA GLU A 46 -11.20 7.89 8.06
C GLU A 46 -12.58 8.42 7.67
N SER A 47 -12.95 8.32 6.39
CA SER A 47 -14.28 8.69 5.92
C SER A 47 -15.36 7.89 6.66
N LYS A 48 -15.18 6.58 6.82
CA LYS A 48 -16.09 5.73 7.63
C LYS A 48 -16.18 6.22 9.07
N ARG A 49 -15.06 6.55 9.72
CA ARG A 49 -15.05 7.11 11.10
C ARG A 49 -15.82 8.42 11.21
N GLN A 50 -15.84 9.21 10.15
CA GLN A 50 -16.55 10.50 10.09
C GLN A 50 -18.00 10.40 9.58
N GLY A 51 -18.55 9.19 9.43
CA GLY A 51 -19.92 8.99 8.93
C GLY A 51 -20.05 9.17 7.42
N GLY A 52 -19.02 8.81 6.65
CA GLY A 52 -19.00 8.87 5.19
C GLY A 52 -18.64 10.24 4.60
N LYS A 53 -18.04 11.13 5.39
CA LYS A 53 -17.61 12.46 4.91
C LYS A 53 -16.40 12.35 3.99
N ALA A 54 -16.27 13.28 3.06
CA ALA A 54 -15.06 13.39 2.24
C ALA A 54 -13.84 13.70 3.13
N VAL A 55 -12.72 13.03 2.85
CA VAL A 55 -11.45 13.19 3.58
C VAL A 55 -10.35 13.54 2.58
N SER A 56 -9.49 14.50 2.94
CA SER A 56 -8.36 14.90 2.10
C SER A 56 -7.19 13.92 2.23
N LEU A 57 -6.68 13.43 1.09
CA LEU A 57 -5.46 12.63 1.05
C LEU A 57 -4.25 13.40 1.59
N GLN A 58 -4.19 14.71 1.36
CA GLN A 58 -3.08 15.55 1.86
C GLN A 58 -3.08 15.61 3.39
N GLU A 59 -4.25 15.69 4.02
CA GLU A 59 -4.38 15.70 5.47
C GLU A 59 -3.98 14.34 6.07
N VAL A 60 -4.44 13.23 5.47
CA VAL A 60 -4.04 11.86 5.85
C VAL A 60 -2.52 11.70 5.78
N MET A 61 -1.91 12.13 4.66
CA MET A 61 -0.46 12.05 4.46
C MET A 61 0.32 12.92 5.44
N THR A 62 -0.17 14.13 5.75
CA THR A 62 0.46 15.03 6.72
C THR A 62 0.42 14.42 8.12
N LYS A 63 -0.74 13.91 8.55
CA LYS A 63 -0.91 13.21 9.83
C LYS A 63 0.04 12.01 9.94
N ALA A 64 0.10 11.17 8.90
CA ALA A 64 0.97 9.99 8.86
C ALA A 64 2.45 10.36 8.97
N LYS A 65 2.91 11.40 8.25
CA LYS A 65 4.29 11.89 8.32
C LYS A 65 4.65 12.39 9.72
N THR A 66 3.76 13.15 10.37
CA THR A 66 3.96 13.63 11.74
C THR A 66 4.10 12.47 12.72
N LEU A 67 3.22 11.47 12.65
CA LEU A 67 3.28 10.28 13.51
C LEU A 67 4.57 9.47 13.31
N ALA A 68 4.99 9.29 12.05
CA ALA A 68 6.22 8.57 11.73
C ALA A 68 7.48 9.30 12.22
N ALA A 69 7.47 10.64 12.22
CA ALA A 69 8.56 11.45 12.77
C ALA A 69 8.66 11.30 14.30
N SER A 70 7.53 11.34 15.02
CA SER A 70 7.50 11.20 16.48
C SER A 70 8.00 9.82 16.94
N LYS A 71 7.72 8.77 16.17
CA LYS A 71 8.11 7.38 16.51
C LYS A 71 9.59 7.04 16.30
N LYS A 72 10.34 7.89 15.60
CA LYS A 72 11.78 7.72 15.37
C LYS A 72 12.65 8.25 16.53
N MET A 73 12.02 8.88 17.53
CA MET A 73 12.70 9.50 18.66
C MET A 73 12.70 8.63 19.92
N ASP A 74 12.11 7.43 19.83
CA ASP A 74 12.17 6.34 20.82
C ASP A 74 13.09 5.21 20.32
#